data_AF-A0A0D2ZZF8-F1
#
_entry.id   AF-A0A0D2ZZF8-F1
#
_cell.length_a   1.000
_cell.length_b   1.000
_cell.length_c   1.000
_cell.angle_alpha   90.00
_cell.angle_beta   90.00
_cell.angle_gamma   90.00
#
_symmetry.space_group_name_H-M   'P 1'
#
loop_
_entity.id
_entity.type
_entity.pdbx_description
1 polymer ?
#
loop_
_entity_poly.entity_id
_entity_poly.type
_entity_poly.pdbx_seq_one_letter_code
_entity_poly.pdbx_strand_id
1 'polypeptide(L)'
;MAAIHYIVCKESDVFMASHGGNMGCAIQGHRAYEGHKKLITPNKRQMLPYFLNKTMTETESEKMMKKFHSQSLGQREIRVSRAGRDVTKYPVPE
;
A
#
# COMPACT_ATOMS: atom_id res chain seq x y z
N MET A 1 11.56 -6.56 18.25
CA MET A 1 11.41 -5.21 17.65
C MET A 1 10.31 -5.08 16.61
N ALA A 2 9.88 -6.14 15.90
CA ALA A 2 8.84 -6.04 14.87
C ALA A 2 7.43 -5.66 15.36
N ALA A 3 7.06 -6.02 16.60
CA ALA A 3 5.72 -5.78 17.14
C ALA A 3 5.34 -4.29 17.21
N ILE A 4 6.28 -3.43 17.63
CA ILE A 4 6.04 -1.98 17.72
C ILE A 4 5.85 -1.41 16.31
N HIS A 5 6.71 -1.76 15.35
CA HIS A 5 6.55 -1.34 13.97
C HIS A 5 5.20 -1.76 13.38
N TYR A 6 4.75 -2.98 13.70
CA TYR A 6 3.46 -3.47 13.25
C TYR A 6 2.31 -2.61 13.79
N ILE A 7 2.28 -2.35 15.11
CA ILE A 7 1.23 -1.54 15.74
C ILE A 7 1.21 -0.13 15.15
N VAL A 8 2.38 0.51 15.00
CA VAL A 8 2.48 1.85 14.41
C VAL A 8 1.97 1.88 12.97
N CYS A 9 2.34 0.90 12.13
CA CYS A 9 1.84 0.82 10.75
C CYS A 9 0.35 0.47 10.66
N LYS A 10 -0.17 -0.28 11.63
CA LYS A 10 -1.59 -0.65 11.72
C LYS A 10 -2.46 0.57 12.09
N GLU A 11 -1.99 1.40 13.02
CA GLU A 11 -2.76 2.57 13.49
C GLU A 11 -2.52 3.86 12.70
N SER A 12 -1.58 3.89 11.76
CA SER A 12 -1.35 5.08 10.93
C SER A 12 -2.53 5.39 10.00
N ASP A 13 -2.71 6.66 9.65
CA ASP A 13 -3.74 7.08 8.69
C ASP A 13 -3.51 6.50 7.30
N VAL A 14 -2.24 6.45 6.89
CA VAL A 14 -1.80 5.93 5.59
C VAL A 14 -0.64 4.97 5.82
N PHE A 15 -0.68 3.84 5.13
CA PHE A 15 0.42 2.88 5.11
C PHE A 15 0.97 2.71 3.69
N MET A 16 2.30 2.61 3.57
CA MET A 16 2.98 2.32 2.31
C MET A 16 4.01 1.22 2.57
N ALA A 17 3.84 0.08 1.92
CA ALA A 17 4.78 -1.02 2.08
C ALA A 17 6.03 -0.81 1.21
N SER A 18 7.21 -0.93 1.80
CA SER A 18 8.47 -0.89 1.05
C SER A 18 8.64 -2.14 0.20
N HIS A 19 8.17 -3.32 0.62
CA HIS A 19 8.21 -4.57 -0.15
C HIS A 19 6.99 -5.44 0.18
N GLY A 20 6.61 -6.33 -0.75
CA GLY A 20 5.50 -7.26 -0.60
C GLY A 20 5.81 -8.50 0.26
N GLY A 21 6.55 -8.34 1.35
CA GLY A 21 6.85 -9.44 2.28
C GLY A 21 5.71 -9.69 3.29
N ASN A 22 5.86 -10.73 4.12
CA ASN A 22 4.84 -11.20 5.07
C ASN A 22 4.28 -10.09 5.98
N MET A 23 5.14 -9.20 6.48
CA MET A 23 4.70 -8.08 7.33
C MET A 23 3.81 -7.10 6.56
N GLY A 24 4.15 -6.82 5.29
CA GLY A 24 3.34 -5.99 4.41
C GLY A 24 1.98 -6.62 4.14
N CYS A 25 1.95 -7.93 3.85
CA CYS A 25 0.70 -8.69 3.70
C CYS A 25 -0.17 -8.62 4.96
N ALA A 26 0.41 -8.93 6.12
CA ALA A 26 -0.32 -8.94 7.38
C ALA A 26 -0.88 -7.57 7.78
N ILE A 27 -0.14 -6.47 7.55
CA ILE A 27 -0.65 -5.11 7.80
C ILE A 27 -1.77 -4.77 6.81
N GLN A 28 -1.60 -5.13 5.53
CA GLN A 28 -2.61 -4.88 4.51
C GLN A 28 -3.93 -5.58 4.83
N GLY A 29 -3.89 -6.86 5.19
CA GLY A 29 -5.09 -7.59 5.57
C GLY A 29 -5.74 -7.05 6.83
N HIS A 30 -4.95 -6.73 7.87
CA HIS A 30 -5.49 -6.16 9.10
C HIS A 30 -6.18 -4.81 8.85
N ARG A 31 -5.55 -3.92 8.07
CA ARG A 31 -6.14 -2.63 7.67
C ARG A 31 -7.39 -2.81 6.80
N ALA A 32 -7.45 -3.86 5.97
CA ALA A 32 -8.63 -4.20 5.19
C ALA A 32 -9.78 -4.71 6.08
N TYR A 33 -9.46 -5.55 7.08
CA TYR A 33 -10.42 -6.08 8.05
C TYR A 33 -11.03 -4.98 8.92
N GLU A 34 -10.23 -4.03 9.41
CA GLU A 34 -10.68 -2.89 10.24
C GLU A 34 -11.32 -1.74 9.44
N GLY A 35 -12.12 -2.05 8.43
CA GLY A 35 -12.89 -1.04 7.69
C GLY A 35 -12.16 -0.37 6.52
N HIS A 36 -11.10 -1.00 6.01
CA HIS A 36 -10.32 -0.55 4.84
C HIS A 36 -9.62 0.80 5.06
N LYS A 37 -8.66 0.84 5.99
CA LYS A 37 -7.77 2.00 6.19
C LYS A 37 -6.89 2.22 4.95
N LYS A 38 -6.56 3.48 4.64
CA LYS A 38 -5.84 3.87 3.41
C LYS A 38 -4.49 3.14 3.27
N LEU A 39 -4.21 2.68 2.05
CA LEU A 39 -2.98 1.98 1.68
C LEU A 39 -2.46 2.54 0.35
N ILE A 40 -1.21 2.97 0.28
CA ILE A 40 -0.59 3.36 -0.98
C ILE A 40 0.31 2.24 -1.48
N THR A 41 0.01 1.73 -2.68
CA THR A 41 0.92 0.81 -3.40
C THR A 41 1.62 1.57 -4.53
N PRO A 42 2.84 2.07 -4.30
CA PRO A 42 3.50 2.89 -5.30
C PRO A 42 3.91 2.06 -6.51
N ASN A 43 3.67 2.59 -7.72
CA ASN A 43 4.20 2.02 -8.95
C ASN A 43 5.68 2.38 -9.12
N LYS A 44 6.54 1.72 -8.33
CA LYS A 44 7.98 2.02 -8.25
C LYS A 44 8.66 2.00 -9.61
N ARG A 45 8.25 1.09 -10.49
CA ARG A 45 8.82 0.95 -11.83
C ARG A 45 8.55 2.18 -12.70
N GLN A 46 7.33 2.73 -12.62
CA GLN A 46 7.00 3.99 -13.31
C GLN A 46 7.64 5.22 -12.68
N MET A 47 7.94 5.18 -11.37
CA MET A 47 8.57 6.29 -10.65
C MET A 47 10.09 6.38 -10.90
N LEU A 48 10.75 5.26 -11.20
CA LEU A 48 12.22 5.19 -11.32
C LEU A 48 12.83 6.23 -12.29
N PRO A 49 12.29 6.47 -13.51
CA PRO A 49 12.85 7.49 -14.41
C PRO A 49 12.81 8.90 -13.82
N TYR A 50 11.80 9.22 -13.00
CA TYR A 50 11.64 10.54 -12.39
C TYR A 50 12.62 10.75 -11.23
N PHE A 51 12.92 9.71 -10.46
CA PHE A 51 13.92 9.78 -9.40
C PHE A 51 15.36 9.91 -9.92
N LEU A 52 15.61 9.45 -11.16
CA LEU A 52 16.90 9.62 -11.81
C LEU A 52 17.06 11.00 -12.46
N ASN A 53 15.97 11.75 -12.64
CA ASN A 53 15.99 13.07 -13.25
C ASN A 53 16.40 14.14 -12.22
N LYS A 54 17.66 14.59 -12.28
CA LYS A 54 18.22 15.60 -11.38
C LYS A 54 17.77 17.03 -11.68
N THR A 55 17.18 17.30 -12.85
CA THR A 55 16.76 18.65 -13.26
C THR A 55 15.28 18.91 -12.99
N MET A 56 14.54 17.91 -12.53
CA MET A 56 13.10 18.02 -12.26
C MET A 56 12.85 18.87 -11.01
N THR A 57 11.86 19.74 -11.10
CA THR A 57 11.42 20.57 -9.98
C THR A 57 10.54 19.78 -8.99
N GLU A 58 10.44 20.26 -7.75
CA GLU A 58 9.59 19.63 -6.73
C GLU A 58 8.11 19.59 -7.14
N THR A 59 7.61 20.65 -7.77
CA THR A 59 6.22 20.76 -8.23
C THR A 59 5.89 19.75 -9.32
N GLU A 60 6.81 19.50 -10.26
CA GLU A 60 6.68 18.47 -11.28
C GLU A 60 6.67 17.08 -10.65
N SER A 61 7.57 16.83 -9.68
CA SER A 61 7.64 15.58 -8.92
C SER A 61 6.32 15.28 -8.22
N GLU A 62 5.78 16.25 -7.48
CA GLU A 62 4.50 16.11 -6.78
C GLU A 62 3.35 15.81 -7.74
N LYS A 63 3.26 16.55 -8.85
CA LYS A 63 2.19 16.38 -9.83
C LYS A 63 2.24 14.97 -10.44
N MET A 64 3.44 14.49 -10.75
CA MET A 64 3.65 13.14 -11.26
C MET A 64 3.31 12.08 -10.21
N MET A 65 3.73 12.27 -8.95
CA MET A 65 3.44 11.35 -7.85
C MET A 65 1.93 11.20 -7.63
N LYS A 66 1.20 12.33 -7.57
CA LYS A 66 -0.26 12.36 -7.44
C LYS A 66 -0.93 11.66 -8.63
N LYS A 67 -0.44 11.89 -9.85
CA LYS A 67 -0.95 11.23 -11.06
C LYS A 67 -0.77 9.71 -11.00
N PHE A 68 0.43 9.22 -10.68
CA PHE A 68 0.73 7.79 -10.64
C PHE A 68 0.01 7.03 -9.52
N HIS A 69 -0.32 7.70 -8.41
CA HIS A 69 -0.95 7.05 -7.26
C HIS A 69 -2.45 7.27 -7.14
N SER A 70 -3.06 8.02 -8.06
CA SER A 70 -4.50 8.29 -8.08
C SER A 70 -5.37 7.02 -7.96
N GLN A 71 -4.93 5.89 -8.55
CA GLN A 71 -5.62 4.60 -8.50
C GLN A 71 -5.03 3.61 -7.49
N SER A 72 -4.00 4.01 -6.73
CA SER A 72 -3.22 3.13 -5.86
C SER A 72 -3.52 3.29 -4.37
N LEU A 73 -4.64 3.91 -4.01
CA LEU A 73 -5.01 4.28 -2.63
C LEU A 73 -5.61 3.14 -1.78
N GLY A 74 -5.65 1.93 -2.33
CA GLY A 74 -6.26 0.77 -1.68
C GLY A 74 -7.78 0.88 -1.75
N GLN A 75 -8.39 0.24 -2.75
CA GLN A 75 -9.84 0.20 -2.86
C GLN A 75 -10.40 -0.93 -2.00
N ARG A 76 -11.68 -0.82 -1.62
CA ARG A 76 -12.41 -1.96 -1.03
C ARG A 76 -12.49 -3.05 -2.09
N GLU A 77 -11.67 -4.07 -1.95
CA GLU A 77 -11.72 -5.21 -2.85
C GLU A 77 -12.90 -6.10 -2.44
N ILE A 78 -13.66 -6.57 -3.43
CA ILE A 78 -14.72 -7.54 -3.17
C ILE A 78 -14.05 -8.79 -2.60
N ARG A 79 -14.40 -9.11 -1.36
CA ARG A 79 -13.82 -10.23 -0.61
C ARG A 79 -14.45 -11.54 -1.11
N VAL A 80 -14.08 -11.98 -2.31
CA VAL A 80 -14.53 -13.28 -2.85
C VAL A 80 -13.58 -14.37 -2.36
N SER A 81 -14.15 -15.43 -1.80
CA SER A 81 -13.41 -16.65 -1.47
C SER A 81 -12.85 -17.26 -2.77
N ARG A 82 -11.53 -17.39 -2.84
CA ARG A 82 -10.82 -18.02 -3.97
C ARG A 82 -9.77 -18.97 -3.41
N ALA A 83 -9.74 -20.19 -3.95
CA ALA A 83 -8.73 -21.18 -3.56
C ALA A 83 -7.32 -20.62 -3.79
N GLY A 84 -6.41 -20.84 -2.83
CA GLY A 84 -5.02 -20.38 -2.90
C GLY A 84 -4.79 -18.89 -2.67
N ARG A 85 -5.83 -18.12 -2.29
CA ARG A 85 -5.68 -16.71 -1.96
C ARG A 85 -5.03 -16.55 -0.58
N ASP A 86 -4.05 -15.66 -0.49
CA ASP A 86 -3.40 -15.32 0.79
C ASP A 86 -4.42 -14.67 1.74
N VAL A 87 -4.82 -15.43 2.76
CA VAL A 87 -5.78 -15.02 3.79
C VAL A 87 -5.25 -13.90 4.69
N THR A 88 -3.92 -13.78 4.82
CA THR A 88 -3.30 -12.77 5.67
C THR A 88 -3.32 -11.40 5.01
N LYS A 89 -3.29 -11.36 3.68
CA LYS A 89 -3.38 -10.13 2.87
C LYS A 89 -4.82 -9.80 2.47
N TYR A 90 -5.62 -10.82 2.20
CA TYR A 90 -7.00 -10.71 1.74
C TYR A 90 -7.93 -11.49 2.68
N PRO A 91 -8.30 -10.90 3.84
CA PRO A 91 -9.20 -11.56 4.77
C PRO A 91 -10.55 -11.81 4.10
N VAL A 92 -11.05 -13.03 4.25
CA VAL A 92 -12.37 -13.48 3.78
C VAL A 92 -13.45 -12.67 4.53
N PRO A 93 -14.59 -12.32 3.91
CA PRO A 93 -15.68 -11.73 4.68
C PRO A 93 -16.25 -12.81 5.62
N GLU A 94 -16.82 -12.37 6.74
CA GLU A 94 -17.75 -13.23 7.49
C GLU A 94 -18.91 -13.66 6.60
#